data_AF-A0A9E1Y2T5-F1
#
_entry.id   AF-A0A9E1Y2T5-F1
#
_cell.length_a   1.000
_cell.length_b   1.000
_cell.length_c   1.000
_cell.angle_alpha   90.00
_cell.angle_beta   90.00
_cell.angle_gamma   90.00
#
_symmetry.space_group_name_H-M   'P 1'
#
loop_
_entity.id
_entity.type
_entity.pdbx_description
1 polymer ?
#
loop_
_entity_poly.entity_id
_entity_poly.type
_entity_poly.pdbx_seq_one_letter_code
_entity_poly.pdbx_strand_id
1 'polypeptide(L)'
;LAGGQGFAAHQDAPAFDLFGQSAHLTAMMSLDAGNERNGCLEIARVEHCEEILPMNADRTLTDQVVESLTWQSIETEPGDIVIFSSFLPHRSGVNQSLQSRRAVYATYALASEGDHRAEYFRQKRALFPPDAEREAGRAYDGGIFNVGNPIR
;
A
#
# COMPACT_ATOMS: atom_id res chain seq x y z
N LEU A 1 -11.24 0.16 -8.79
CA LEU A 1 -12.40 0.38 -9.68
C LEU A 1 -11.95 0.35 -11.13
N ALA A 2 -12.87 0.20 -12.10
CA ALA A 2 -12.55 0.35 -13.52
C ALA A 2 -11.83 1.70 -13.78
N GLY A 3 -10.75 1.71 -14.56
CA GLY A 3 -9.95 2.90 -14.84
C GLY A 3 -9.09 3.44 -13.68
N GLY A 4 -8.94 2.69 -12.58
CA GLY A 4 -8.06 3.07 -11.46
C GLY A 4 -6.59 3.13 -11.87
N GLN A 5 -5.82 4.08 -11.31
CA GLN A 5 -4.47 4.46 -11.78
C GLN A 5 -3.31 3.57 -11.30
N GLY A 6 -3.58 2.52 -10.52
CA GLY A 6 -2.54 1.70 -9.90
C GLY A 6 -1.85 2.41 -8.72
N PHE A 7 -0.82 1.77 -8.18
CA PHE A 7 0.04 2.31 -7.12
C PHE A 7 1.49 2.15 -7.54
N ALA A 8 2.28 3.21 -7.41
CA ALA A 8 3.72 3.20 -7.65
C ALA A 8 4.44 2.22 -6.70
N ALA A 9 5.64 1.78 -7.08
CA ALA A 9 6.40 0.83 -6.30
C ALA A 9 6.85 1.42 -4.95
N HIS A 10 6.57 0.71 -3.86
CA HIS A 10 6.88 1.15 -2.50
C HIS A 10 7.09 -0.05 -1.56
N GLN A 11 7.51 0.27 -0.34
CA GLN A 11 7.42 -0.60 0.84
C GLN A 11 6.48 0.10 1.84
N ASP A 12 5.72 -0.68 2.61
CA ASP A 12 4.79 -0.14 3.62
C ASP A 12 5.51 0.28 4.90
N ALA A 13 6.70 -0.26 5.20
CA ALA A 13 7.39 -0.03 6.48
C ALA A 13 7.54 1.47 6.82
N PRO A 14 7.96 2.35 5.88
CA PRO A 14 8.02 3.79 6.13
C PRO A 14 6.65 4.48 6.22
N ALA A 15 5.54 3.84 5.85
CA ALA A 15 4.21 4.42 5.99
C ALA A 15 3.60 4.20 7.38
N PHE A 16 4.14 3.24 8.14
CA PHE A 16 3.60 2.82 9.44
C PHE A 16 4.58 2.97 10.61
N ASP A 17 5.67 3.71 10.44
CA ASP A 17 6.72 3.93 11.46
C ASP A 17 6.40 5.04 12.49
N LEU A 18 5.19 5.61 12.44
CA LEU A 18 4.78 6.81 13.20
C LEU A 18 5.02 6.73 14.72
N PHE A 19 4.99 5.54 15.30
CA PHE A 19 5.20 5.29 16.74
C PHE A 19 6.44 4.43 17.01
N GLY A 20 7.35 4.32 16.03
CA GLY A 20 8.58 3.54 16.14
C GLY A 20 8.40 2.03 15.96
N GLN A 21 7.30 1.58 15.34
CA GLN A 21 7.10 0.16 15.04
C GLN A 21 8.14 -0.34 14.04
N SER A 22 8.72 -1.51 14.31
CA SER A 22 9.80 -2.06 13.50
C SER A 22 9.31 -2.86 12.30
N ALA A 23 8.13 -3.45 12.36
CA ALA A 23 7.59 -4.30 11.29
C ALA A 23 6.07 -4.38 11.32
N HIS A 24 5.48 -4.61 10.14
CA HIS A 24 4.06 -4.92 10.01
C HIS A 24 3.81 -6.08 9.05
N LEU A 25 2.67 -6.74 9.22
CA LEU A 25 2.13 -7.70 8.26
C LEU A 25 0.83 -7.16 7.70
N THR A 26 0.71 -7.12 6.39
CA THR A 26 -0.53 -6.75 5.69
C THR A 26 -1.21 -8.00 5.15
N ALA A 27 -2.48 -8.17 5.49
CA ALA A 27 -3.36 -9.16 4.87
C ALA A 27 -4.30 -8.45 3.89
N MET A 28 -4.17 -8.79 2.61
CA MET A 28 -5.07 -8.36 1.54
C MET A 28 -6.05 -9.49 1.25
N MET A 29 -7.35 -9.24 1.41
CA MET A 29 -8.42 -10.15 0.99
C MET A 29 -9.07 -9.64 -0.30
N SER A 30 -9.05 -10.46 -1.34
CA SER A 30 -9.66 -10.12 -2.64
C SER A 30 -11.18 -10.25 -2.57
N LEU A 31 -11.90 -9.19 -2.95
CA LEU A 31 -13.37 -9.19 -3.07
C LEU A 31 -13.84 -9.37 -4.53
N ASP A 32 -12.99 -8.95 -5.47
CA ASP A 32 -13.12 -9.22 -6.89
C ASP A 32 -11.84 -9.92 -7.37
N ALA A 33 -11.90 -10.64 -8.49
CA ALA A 33 -10.73 -11.25 -9.09
C ALA A 33 -9.67 -10.19 -9.45
N GLY A 34 -8.40 -10.47 -9.16
CA GLY A 34 -7.25 -9.66 -9.54
C GLY A 34 -6.44 -10.38 -10.61
N ASN A 35 -6.18 -9.72 -11.74
CA ASN A 35 -5.30 -10.21 -12.81
C ASN A 35 -4.48 -9.06 -13.42
N GLU A 36 -3.56 -9.39 -14.33
CA GLU A 36 -2.71 -8.38 -14.96
C GLU A 36 -3.51 -7.28 -15.68
N ARG A 37 -4.62 -7.63 -16.32
CA ARG A 37 -5.45 -6.69 -17.10
C ARG A 37 -6.17 -5.66 -16.22
N ASN A 38 -6.59 -6.06 -15.02
CA ASN A 38 -7.22 -5.15 -14.06
C ASN A 38 -6.24 -4.57 -13.03
N GLY A 39 -4.95 -4.77 -13.27
CA GLY A 39 -3.85 -4.16 -12.53
C GLY A 39 -3.64 -4.78 -11.16
N CYS A 40 -3.58 -6.12 -11.06
CA CYS A 40 -3.37 -6.87 -9.81
C CYS A 40 -2.14 -6.41 -8.99
N LEU A 41 -2.01 -6.96 -7.77
CA LEU A 41 -0.83 -6.71 -6.95
C LEU A 41 0.39 -7.30 -7.65
N GLU A 42 1.47 -6.54 -7.74
CA GLU A 42 2.77 -7.03 -8.19
C GLU A 42 3.75 -6.94 -7.03
N ILE A 43 4.54 -7.99 -6.80
CA ILE A 43 5.56 -8.03 -5.76
C ILE A 43 6.93 -8.26 -6.37
N ALA A 44 7.99 -7.78 -5.71
CA ALA A 44 9.35 -8.14 -6.10
C ALA A 44 9.65 -9.59 -5.73
N ARG A 45 10.32 -10.32 -6.63
CA ARG A 45 10.86 -11.66 -6.38
C ARG A 45 12.13 -11.54 -5.54
N VAL A 46 11.96 -11.67 -4.23
CA VAL A 46 13.05 -11.69 -3.25
C VAL A 46 12.82 -12.86 -2.30
N GLU A 47 13.90 -13.52 -1.87
CA GLU A 47 13.80 -14.57 -0.85
C GLU A 47 13.43 -13.98 0.52
N HIS A 48 14.05 -12.84 0.84
CA HIS A 48 13.87 -12.12 2.08
C HIS A 48 14.19 -10.64 1.88
N CYS A 49 13.42 -9.75 2.52
CA CYS A 49 13.67 -8.32 2.53
C CYS A 49 13.23 -7.76 3.88
N GLU A 50 14.19 -7.27 4.66
CA GLU A 50 13.98 -6.60 5.96
C GLU A 50 14.59 -5.19 5.97
N GLU A 51 15.18 -4.76 4.86
CA GLU A 51 15.80 -3.45 4.73
C GLU A 51 14.86 -2.49 4.00
N ILE A 52 14.87 -1.23 4.41
CA ILE A 52 14.25 -0.14 3.66
C ILE A 52 15.16 0.15 2.47
N LEU A 53 14.65 -0.07 1.26
CA LEU A 53 15.37 0.20 0.02
C LEU A 53 15.42 1.71 -0.26
N PRO A 54 16.35 2.19 -1.11
CA PRO A 54 16.40 3.59 -1.51
C PRO A 54 15.05 4.10 -2.05
N MET A 55 14.62 5.26 -1.55
CA MET A 55 13.33 5.87 -1.85
C MET A 55 13.46 7.33 -2.30
N ASN A 56 12.46 7.79 -3.04
CA ASN A 56 12.22 9.19 -3.37
C ASN A 56 11.67 9.95 -2.15
N ALA A 57 11.57 11.28 -2.26
CA ALA A 57 11.02 12.13 -1.20
C ALA A 57 9.56 11.81 -0.83
N ASP A 58 8.79 11.23 -1.76
CA ASP A 58 7.40 10.81 -1.58
C ASP A 58 7.26 9.37 -1.03
N ARG A 59 8.39 8.75 -0.64
CA ARG A 59 8.47 7.37 -0.10
C ARG A 59 8.17 6.26 -1.11
N THR A 60 8.07 6.56 -2.40
CA THR A 60 8.15 5.55 -3.46
C THR A 60 9.59 5.08 -3.66
N LEU A 61 9.79 3.87 -4.19
CA LEU A 61 11.12 3.38 -4.54
C LEU A 61 11.72 4.21 -5.69
N THR A 62 13.04 4.41 -5.67
CA THR A 62 13.73 5.08 -6.78
C THR A 62 13.67 4.24 -8.05
N ASP A 63 13.74 4.88 -9.22
CA ASP A 63 13.71 4.19 -10.52
C ASP A 63 14.81 3.13 -10.62
N GLN A 64 16.01 3.43 -10.11
CA GLN A 64 17.13 2.49 -10.07
C GLN A 64 16.79 1.19 -9.31
N VAL A 65 16.11 1.31 -8.15
CA VAL A 65 15.65 0.15 -7.39
C VAL A 65 14.57 -0.59 -8.17
N VAL A 66 13.57 0.12 -8.68
CA VAL A 66 12.44 -0.50 -9.43
C VAL A 66 12.93 -1.30 -10.64
N GLU A 67 13.89 -0.78 -11.39
CA GLU A 67 14.49 -1.42 -12.58
C GLU A 67 15.36 -2.63 -12.22
N SER A 68 15.97 -2.64 -11.03
CA SER A 68 16.80 -3.76 -10.55
C SER A 68 16.01 -4.97 -10.08
N LEU A 69 14.73 -4.78 -9.74
CA LEU A 69 13.88 -5.82 -9.18
C LEU A 69 13.15 -6.59 -10.28
N THR A 70 13.00 -7.91 -10.08
CA THR A 70 12.11 -8.72 -10.92
C THR A 70 10.73 -8.74 -10.29
N TRP A 71 9.71 -8.30 -11.03
CA TRP A 71 8.33 -8.20 -10.54
C TRP A 71 7.51 -9.44 -10.90
N GLN A 72 6.59 -9.82 -10.03
CA GLN A 72 5.65 -10.92 -10.22
C GLN A 72 4.23 -10.47 -9.91
N SER A 73 3.34 -10.67 -10.89
CA SER A 73 1.90 -10.54 -10.75
C SER A 73 1.35 -11.59 -9.77
N ILE A 74 0.51 -11.15 -8.85
CA ILE A 74 -0.23 -12.00 -7.91
C ILE A 74 -1.70 -11.96 -8.31
N GLU A 75 -2.09 -12.93 -9.13
CA GLU A 75 -3.48 -13.13 -9.50
C GLU A 75 -4.25 -13.80 -8.35
N THR A 76 -5.48 -13.38 -8.13
CA THR A 76 -6.33 -13.84 -7.02
C THR A 76 -7.77 -13.94 -7.45
N GLU A 77 -8.50 -14.86 -6.84
CA GLU A 77 -9.96 -14.95 -6.93
C GLU A 77 -10.63 -14.35 -5.69
N PRO A 78 -11.94 -14.03 -5.75
CA PRO A 78 -12.68 -13.58 -4.57
C PRO A 78 -12.56 -14.59 -3.41
N GLY A 79 -12.11 -14.11 -2.26
CA GLY A 79 -11.87 -14.91 -1.05
C GLY A 79 -10.41 -15.30 -0.81
N ASP A 80 -9.53 -15.16 -1.80
CA ASP A 80 -8.10 -15.37 -1.60
C ASP A 80 -7.51 -14.30 -0.67
N ILE A 81 -6.51 -14.72 0.12
CA ILE A 81 -5.78 -13.86 1.04
C ILE A 81 -4.30 -13.88 0.69
N VAL A 82 -3.73 -12.71 0.44
CA VAL A 82 -2.29 -12.50 0.29
C VAL A 82 -1.77 -11.85 1.56
N ILE A 83 -0.79 -12.48 2.20
CA ILE A 83 -0.14 -11.95 3.41
C ILE A 83 1.29 -11.59 3.05
N PHE A 84 1.69 -10.36 3.33
CA PHE A 84 3.04 -9.87 3.03
C PHE A 84 3.59 -8.95 4.11
N SER A 85 4.92 -8.94 4.21
CA SER A 85 5.69 -8.07 5.11
C SER A 85 5.63 -6.62 4.62
N SER A 86 5.66 -5.67 5.56
CA SER A 86 5.77 -4.25 5.25
C SER A 86 7.05 -3.88 4.51
N PHE A 87 8.06 -4.76 4.53
CA PHE A 87 9.31 -4.60 3.78
C PHE A 87 9.24 -5.19 2.37
N LEU A 88 8.20 -5.90 1.98
CA LEU A 88 8.11 -6.45 0.62
C LEU A 88 7.88 -5.32 -0.40
N PRO A 89 8.78 -5.08 -1.37
CA PRO A 89 8.52 -4.14 -2.44
C PRO A 89 7.31 -4.60 -3.25
N HIS A 90 6.31 -3.74 -3.38
CA HIS A 90 5.09 -4.05 -4.10
C HIS A 90 4.55 -2.83 -4.84
N ARG A 91 3.74 -3.09 -5.87
CA ARG A 91 3.09 -2.08 -6.72
C ARG A 91 1.78 -2.62 -7.28
N SER A 92 1.04 -1.80 -8.02
CA SER A 92 -0.05 -2.32 -8.85
C SER A 92 -0.27 -1.50 -10.11
N GLY A 93 -0.67 -2.19 -11.18
CA GLY A 93 -0.91 -1.57 -12.47
C GLY A 93 -2.21 -0.76 -12.56
N VAL A 94 -2.34 0.01 -13.64
CA VAL A 94 -3.59 0.66 -14.02
C VAL A 94 -4.64 -0.40 -14.33
N ASN A 95 -5.87 -0.22 -13.85
CA ASN A 95 -6.97 -1.09 -14.24
C ASN A 95 -7.49 -0.68 -15.62
N GLN A 96 -7.06 -1.41 -16.65
CA GLN A 96 -7.44 -1.21 -18.05
C GLN A 96 -8.73 -1.97 -18.43
N SER A 97 -9.37 -2.64 -17.46
CA SER A 97 -10.61 -3.39 -17.66
C SER A 97 -11.85 -2.56 -17.29
N LEU A 98 -13.03 -3.09 -17.64
CA LEU A 98 -14.33 -2.56 -17.20
C LEU A 98 -14.75 -3.13 -15.83
N GLN A 99 -13.98 -4.05 -15.26
CA GLN A 99 -14.31 -4.73 -14.02
C GLN A 99 -13.65 -4.03 -12.82
N SER A 100 -14.28 -4.14 -11.66
CA SER A 100 -13.66 -3.71 -10.41
C SER A 100 -12.62 -4.72 -9.92
N ARG A 101 -11.70 -4.23 -9.10
CA ARG A 101 -10.70 -5.00 -8.36
C ARG A 101 -10.73 -4.51 -6.91
N ARG A 102 -11.78 -4.85 -6.17
CA ARG A 102 -11.93 -4.47 -4.77
C ARG A 102 -11.15 -5.45 -3.89
N ALA A 103 -10.51 -4.92 -2.85
CA ALA A 103 -9.84 -5.72 -1.84
C ALA A 103 -9.98 -5.03 -0.46
N VAL A 104 -9.91 -5.82 0.60
CA VAL A 104 -9.82 -5.35 1.98
C VAL A 104 -8.40 -5.52 2.45
N TYR A 105 -7.83 -4.48 3.06
CA TYR A 105 -6.51 -4.51 3.65
C TYR A 105 -6.61 -4.37 5.17
N ALA A 106 -5.90 -5.25 5.88
CA ALA A 106 -5.69 -5.15 7.33
C ALA A 106 -4.20 -5.27 7.62
N THR A 107 -3.63 -4.25 8.25
CA THR A 107 -2.22 -4.19 8.61
C THR A 107 -2.06 -4.33 10.11
N TYR A 108 -1.19 -5.24 10.53
CA TYR A 108 -0.95 -5.63 11.92
C TYR A 108 0.48 -5.27 12.31
N ALA A 109 0.63 -4.55 13.42
CA ALA A 109 1.92 -4.31 14.07
C ALA A 109 2.21 -5.42 15.11
N LEU A 110 3.46 -5.50 15.56
CA LEU A 110 3.84 -6.41 16.64
C LEU A 110 3.18 -5.98 17.95
N ALA A 111 2.48 -6.89 18.62
CA ALA A 111 1.84 -6.61 19.91
C ALA A 111 2.84 -6.19 21.00
N SER A 112 4.09 -6.63 20.90
CA SER A 112 5.19 -6.24 21.81
C SER A 112 5.59 -4.77 21.68
N GLU A 113 5.20 -4.08 20.61
CA GLU A 113 5.50 -2.66 20.37
C GLU A 113 4.38 -1.72 20.82
N GLY A 114 3.33 -2.28 21.42
CA GLY A 114 2.21 -1.55 22.00
C GLY A 114 0.99 -1.42 21.08
N ASP A 115 -0.14 -1.00 21.66
CA ASP A 115 -1.37 -0.73 20.93
C ASP A 115 -1.48 0.77 20.60
N HIS A 116 -1.18 1.10 19.35
CA HIS A 116 -1.26 2.47 18.83
C HIS A 116 -2.46 2.70 17.93
N ARG A 117 -3.37 1.72 17.80
CA ARG A 117 -4.43 1.74 16.78
C ARG A 117 -5.32 2.97 16.90
N ALA A 118 -5.77 3.28 18.11
CA ALA A 118 -6.66 4.41 18.35
C ALA A 118 -5.99 5.76 18.03
N GLU A 119 -4.72 5.92 18.38
CA GLU A 119 -3.95 7.13 18.09
C GLU A 119 -3.66 7.26 16.59
N TYR A 120 -3.26 6.17 15.92
CA TYR A 120 -3.08 6.13 14.46
C TYR A 120 -4.32 6.66 13.72
N PHE A 121 -5.51 6.12 14.03
CA PHE A 121 -6.73 6.54 13.34
C PHE A 121 -7.17 7.96 13.71
N ARG A 122 -6.86 8.46 14.91
CA ARG A 122 -7.07 9.87 15.24
C ARG A 122 -6.20 10.77 14.36
N GLN A 123 -4.90 10.50 14.26
CA GLN A 123 -3.99 11.30 13.44
C GLN A 123 -4.33 11.22 11.94
N LYS A 124 -4.60 10.00 11.43
CA LYS A 124 -5.04 9.80 10.05
C LYS A 124 -6.29 10.59 9.73
N ARG A 125 -7.31 10.57 10.60
CA ARG A 125 -8.56 11.31 10.38
C ARG A 125 -8.36 12.83 10.42
N ALA A 126 -7.41 13.33 11.22
CA ALA A 126 -7.09 14.76 11.29
C ALA A 126 -6.28 15.28 10.08
N LEU A 127 -5.38 14.44 9.54
CA LEU A 127 -4.42 14.81 8.50
C LEU A 127 -4.83 14.34 7.09
N PHE A 128 -5.57 13.24 7.00
CA PHE A 128 -6.07 12.67 5.75
C PHE A 128 -7.44 11.99 5.97
N PRO A 129 -8.49 12.77 6.28
CA PRO A 129 -9.83 12.26 6.51
C PRO A 129 -10.41 11.59 5.25
N PRO A 130 -11.40 10.70 5.43
CA PRO A 130 -12.27 10.27 4.33
C PRO A 130 -12.89 11.47 3.61
N ASP A 131 -13.19 11.32 2.32
CA ASP A 131 -13.68 12.43 1.49
C ASP A 131 -14.94 13.11 2.04
N ALA A 132 -15.84 12.33 2.65
CA ALA A 132 -17.06 12.84 3.28
C ALA A 132 -16.82 13.75 4.49
N GLU A 133 -15.61 13.75 5.04
CA GLU A 133 -15.22 14.52 6.22
C GLU A 133 -14.21 15.64 5.89
N ARG A 134 -13.84 15.79 4.62
CA ARG A 134 -12.93 16.84 4.18
C ARG A 134 -13.61 18.21 4.24
N GLU A 135 -12.93 19.15 4.88
CA GLU A 135 -13.34 20.56 4.90
C GLU A 135 -13.10 21.24 3.54
N ALA A 136 -14.11 21.97 3.05
CA ALA A 136 -14.00 22.73 1.80
C ALA A 136 -12.89 23.80 1.90
N GLY A 137 -12.02 23.85 0.89
CA GLY A 137 -10.92 24.83 0.82
C GLY A 137 -9.65 24.44 1.57
N ARG A 138 -9.64 23.32 2.31
CA ARG A 138 -8.44 22.79 2.96
C ARG A 138 -7.74 21.79 2.05
N ALA A 139 -6.42 21.95 1.89
CA ALA A 139 -5.57 21.01 1.19
C ALA A 139 -5.16 19.85 2.12
N TYR A 140 -5.04 18.66 1.56
CA TYR A 140 -4.62 17.45 2.25
C TYR A 140 -3.69 16.67 1.31
N ASP A 141 -2.43 16.53 1.69
CA ASP A 141 -1.35 15.99 0.87
C ASP A 141 -1.12 14.49 1.07
N GLY A 142 -1.92 13.81 1.92
CA GLY A 142 -1.84 12.38 2.19
C GLY A 142 -0.64 11.94 3.01
N GLY A 143 0.55 12.45 2.69
CA GLY A 143 1.82 12.13 3.34
C GLY A 143 1.98 10.62 3.55
N ILE A 144 2.31 10.24 4.78
CA ILE A 144 2.49 8.84 5.18
C ILE A 144 1.20 7.99 5.07
N PHE A 145 0.03 8.59 4.97
CA PHE A 145 -1.25 7.88 4.91
C PHE A 145 -1.70 7.54 3.47
N ASN A 146 -0.92 7.94 2.46
CA ASN A 146 -1.26 7.73 1.04
C ASN A 146 -0.02 7.47 0.15
N VAL A 147 0.99 6.78 0.70
CA VAL A 147 2.22 6.43 -0.03
C VAL A 147 1.91 5.59 -1.27
N GLY A 148 2.65 5.82 -2.36
CA GLY A 148 2.51 5.06 -3.61
C GLY A 148 1.26 5.40 -4.44
N ASN A 149 0.30 6.13 -3.88
CA ASN A 149 -0.90 6.54 -4.60
C ASN A 149 -0.71 7.93 -5.21
N PRO A 150 -0.81 8.10 -6.54
CA PRO A 150 -0.78 9.43 -7.14
C PRO A 150 -1.94 10.28 -6.59
N ILE A 151 -1.60 11.34 -5.86
CA ILE A 151 -2.58 12.35 -5.44
C ILE A 151 -2.88 13.21 -6.65
N ARG A 152 -4.17 13.33 -6.98
CA ARG A 152 -4.67 14.17 -8.07
C ARG A 152 -4.80 15.62 -7.64
#